data_AF-A0A960VZH0-F1
#
_entry.id   AF-A0A960VZH0-F1
#
_cell.length_a   1.000
_cell.length_b   1.000
_cell.length_c   1.000
_cell.angle_alpha   90.00
_cell.angle_beta   90.00
_cell.angle_gamma   90.00
#
_symmetry.space_group_name_H-M   'P 1'
#
loop_
_entity.id
_entity.type
_entity.pdbx_description
1 polymer ?
#
loop_
_entity_poly.entity_id
_entity_poly.type
_entity_poly.pdbx_seq_one_letter_code
_entity_poly.pdbx_strand_id
1 'polypeptide(L)'
;MFSHKYNSDFAVQITSNIPSAQKMTIQFANNNLNGKTRFKPELIDYNSSKTRVCVTVGMMTTGYDCEDILNVRPIFSPTDYIQIKGRGTRLFTFRYNDSVLPKDKFYLFDFFANHQYFEEEFNYKERLELPKEGTGKIGDGDGIETFAYTGDDSIQTIEEEIFDGEHIMRVDKEAFSKNFEEKAKEDVNQNPDLQEALEEEDWNTLAAYIMANIFDKPKEFWNLDRLRNAYDVDRRLDILEVVKKVFGKIHQFKSKSELIEEDFERFLAIEKVDASMYYEFKTLFHSYLMYEDIRLVFEESKFGALGSDPRISLEDLKILGKEWIQKTIQYIKHNKNPLLMET
;
A
#
# COMPACT_ATOMS: atom_id res chain seq x y z
N MET A 1 19.47 28.41 11.75
CA MET A 1 17.99 28.43 11.66
C MET A 1 17.41 28.97 12.97
N PHE A 2 16.49 29.93 12.91
CA PHE A 2 15.68 30.46 14.04
C PHE A 2 16.41 30.90 15.33
N SER A 3 17.33 31.87 15.24
CA SER A 3 17.95 32.47 16.45
C SER A 3 16.91 33.01 17.43
N HIS A 4 17.08 32.74 18.72
CA HIS A 4 16.21 33.16 19.84
C HIS A 4 14.78 32.57 19.88
N LYS A 5 14.44 31.63 18.99
CA LYS A 5 13.11 31.00 19.02
C LYS A 5 13.07 29.68 19.80
N TYR A 6 14.09 28.84 19.65
CA TYR A 6 14.23 27.58 20.39
C TYR A 6 15.33 27.70 21.45
N ASN A 7 15.09 27.16 22.65
CA ASN A 7 16.12 26.95 23.68
C ASN A 7 16.40 25.45 23.83
N SER A 8 17.28 25.06 24.75
CA SER A 8 17.63 23.66 25.02
C SER A 8 16.43 22.79 25.45
N ASP A 9 15.28 23.38 25.78
CA ASP A 9 14.03 22.69 26.13
C ASP A 9 13.18 22.26 24.91
N PHE A 10 13.65 22.52 23.67
CA PHE A 10 12.93 22.14 22.45
C PHE A 10 12.91 20.63 22.20
N ALA A 11 13.94 19.91 22.66
CA ALA A 11 14.08 18.46 22.55
C ALA A 11 14.33 17.84 23.92
N VAL A 12 13.49 16.88 24.33
CA VAL A 12 13.55 16.27 25.67
C VAL A 12 13.59 14.76 25.58
N GLN A 13 14.48 14.15 26.36
CA GLN A 13 14.50 12.70 26.54
C GLN A 13 13.43 12.28 27.55
N ILE A 14 12.53 11.38 27.14
CA ILE A 14 11.48 10.80 27.98
C ILE A 14 11.64 9.27 27.95
N THR A 15 12.63 8.78 28.69
CA THR A 15 12.94 7.35 28.84
C THR A 15 12.70 6.89 30.26
N SER A 16 12.60 5.57 30.48
CA SER A 16 12.38 4.97 31.81
C SER A 16 13.40 5.40 32.86
N ASN A 17 14.60 5.79 32.41
CA ASN A 17 15.71 6.19 33.28
C ASN A 17 15.65 7.68 33.67
N ILE A 18 14.70 8.45 33.12
CA ILE A 18 14.48 9.85 33.46
C ILE A 18 13.41 9.97 34.56
N PRO A 19 13.70 10.66 35.69
CA PRO A 19 12.72 10.90 36.74
C PRO A 19 11.47 11.59 36.19
N SER A 20 10.28 11.14 36.62
CA SER A 20 8.99 11.68 36.21
C SER A 20 8.64 11.53 34.71
N ALA A 21 9.32 10.64 33.96
CA ALA A 21 9.05 10.41 32.53
C ALA A 21 7.56 10.17 32.20
N GLN A 22 6.82 9.43 33.04
CA GLN A 22 5.38 9.21 32.86
C GLN A 22 4.57 10.53 32.87
N LYS A 23 4.89 11.45 33.79
CA LYS A 23 4.25 12.77 33.84
C LYS A 23 4.64 13.63 32.64
N MET A 24 5.88 13.52 32.18
CA MET A 24 6.35 14.24 30.98
C MET A 24 5.59 13.77 29.74
N THR A 25 5.37 12.46 29.58
CA THR A 25 4.54 11.89 28.51
C THR A 25 3.12 12.46 28.52
N ILE A 26 2.47 12.50 29.69
CA ILE A 26 1.12 13.06 29.85
C ILE A 26 1.12 14.56 29.49
N GLN A 27 2.12 15.32 29.97
CA GLN A 27 2.22 16.74 29.67
C GLN A 27 2.47 17.01 28.18
N PHE A 28 3.26 16.17 27.52
CA PHE A 28 3.55 16.31 26.09
C PHE A 28 2.32 15.99 25.24
N ALA A 29 1.60 14.91 25.54
CA ALA A 29 0.33 14.57 24.88
C ALA A 29 -0.73 15.66 25.04
N ASN A 30 -0.72 16.40 26.16
CA ASN A 30 -1.61 17.54 26.40
C ASN A 30 -1.01 18.89 25.97
N ASN A 31 0.04 18.89 25.13
CA ASN A 31 0.64 20.10 24.57
C ASN A 31 1.13 21.12 25.64
N ASN A 32 1.64 20.61 26.77
CA ASN A 32 2.04 21.42 27.93
C ASN A 32 3.41 21.06 28.51
N LEU A 33 4.22 20.24 27.82
CA LEU A 33 5.56 19.90 28.30
C LEU A 33 6.47 21.15 28.24
N ASN A 34 7.10 21.49 29.37
CA ASN A 34 7.90 22.71 29.57
C ASN A 34 7.15 24.04 29.33
N GLY A 35 5.81 23.97 29.36
CA GLY A 35 4.91 25.10 29.15
C GLY A 35 4.58 25.38 27.68
N LYS A 36 3.95 26.54 27.43
CA LYS A 36 3.48 26.94 26.10
C LYS A 36 4.58 27.61 25.26
N THR A 37 4.52 27.37 23.95
CA THR A 37 5.34 28.03 22.95
C THR A 37 5.16 29.54 22.99
N ARG A 38 6.24 30.27 22.68
CA ARG A 38 6.24 31.74 22.58
C ARG A 38 6.52 32.23 21.15
N PHE A 39 6.40 31.33 20.17
CA PHE A 39 6.77 31.60 18.77
C PHE A 39 5.95 32.70 18.11
N LYS A 40 4.66 32.77 18.44
CA LYS A 40 3.73 33.77 17.95
C LYS A 40 3.12 34.49 19.15
N PRO A 41 3.44 35.78 19.38
CA PRO A 41 2.87 36.55 20.48
C PRO A 41 1.34 36.58 20.45
N GLU A 42 0.72 36.56 19.27
CA GLU A 42 -0.74 36.50 19.12
C GLU A 42 -1.39 35.18 19.61
N LEU A 43 -0.61 34.10 19.78
CA LEU A 43 -1.07 32.78 20.20
C LEU A 43 -0.55 32.37 21.59
N ILE A 44 -0.26 33.34 22.47
CA ILE A 44 0.38 33.05 23.77
C ILE A 44 -0.43 32.09 24.66
N ASP A 45 -1.76 32.10 24.52
CA ASP A 45 -2.66 31.22 25.27
C ASP A 45 -2.98 29.91 24.54
N TYR A 46 -2.50 29.73 23.30
CA TYR A 46 -2.69 28.50 22.55
C TYR A 46 -1.90 27.35 23.20
N ASN A 47 -2.58 26.23 23.46
CA ASN A 47 -1.96 25.05 24.05
C ASN A 47 -1.09 24.36 22.99
N SER A 48 0.18 24.74 22.97
CA SER A 48 1.23 24.09 22.17
C SER A 48 2.49 24.02 23.01
N SER A 49 3.00 22.81 23.21
CA SER A 49 4.21 22.56 24.01
C SER A 49 5.42 23.33 23.48
N LYS A 50 6.30 23.80 24.38
CA LYS A 50 7.62 24.33 24.01
C LYS A 50 8.52 23.25 23.46
N THR A 51 8.49 22.08 24.09
CA THR A 51 9.14 20.89 23.57
C THR A 51 8.41 20.47 22.30
N ARG A 52 9.16 20.25 21.22
CA ARG A 52 8.66 19.87 19.90
C ARG A 52 9.12 18.48 19.48
N VAL A 53 10.22 18.00 20.07
CA VAL A 53 10.78 16.68 19.82
C VAL A 53 10.89 15.94 21.14
N CYS A 54 10.35 14.72 21.20
CA CYS A 54 10.52 13.84 22.34
C CYS A 54 11.15 12.52 21.90
N VAL A 55 12.25 12.15 22.55
CA VAL A 55 12.94 10.88 22.31
C VAL A 55 12.49 9.89 23.38
N THR A 56 11.87 8.78 22.97
CA THR A 56 11.22 7.84 23.89
C THR A 56 11.54 6.39 23.59
N VAL A 57 11.36 5.55 24.61
CA VAL A 57 11.42 4.07 24.50
C VAL A 57 10.03 3.51 24.81
N GLY A 58 9.45 2.76 23.86
CA GLY A 58 8.30 1.86 24.03
C GLY A 58 6.92 2.46 24.34
N MET A 59 6.78 3.40 25.29
CA MET A 59 5.44 3.84 25.73
C MET A 59 4.80 4.88 24.82
N MET A 60 5.59 5.76 24.20
CA MET A 60 5.03 6.77 23.28
C MET A 60 4.98 6.30 21.82
N THR A 61 5.36 5.07 21.51
CA THR A 61 5.33 4.59 20.11
C THR A 61 3.95 4.14 19.68
N THR A 62 3.16 3.63 20.62
CA THR A 62 1.78 3.21 20.38
C THR A 62 0.78 3.85 21.36
N GLY A 63 1.26 4.61 22.36
CA GLY A 63 0.41 5.29 23.37
C GLY A 63 0.33 6.82 23.21
N TYR A 64 1.09 7.40 22.29
CA TYR A 64 1.09 8.86 22.06
C TYR A 64 0.08 9.22 20.99
N ASP A 65 -0.83 10.14 21.29
CA ASP A 65 -1.84 10.64 20.36
C ASP A 65 -1.66 12.15 20.23
N CYS A 66 -1.08 12.57 19.12
CA CYS A 66 -0.79 13.97 18.85
C CYS A 66 -1.13 14.28 17.41
N GLU A 67 -2.35 14.78 17.22
CA GLU A 67 -2.94 14.96 15.90
C GLU A 67 -2.37 16.20 15.18
N ASP A 68 -1.57 17.03 15.86
CA ASP A 68 -1.00 18.26 15.30
C ASP A 68 0.43 18.10 14.74
N ILE A 69 1.25 17.16 15.24
CA ILE A 69 2.66 16.98 14.84
C ILE A 69 3.09 15.52 14.98
N LEU A 70 3.82 15.01 13.99
CA LEU A 70 4.44 13.69 14.05
C LEU A 70 5.88 13.70 13.48
N ASN A 71 6.83 13.17 14.25
CA ASN A 71 8.18 12.83 13.77
C ASN A 71 8.39 11.33 13.91
N VAL A 72 9.09 10.73 12.94
CA VAL A 72 9.32 9.28 12.88
C VAL A 72 10.73 8.95 13.40
N ARG A 73 10.85 7.78 14.04
CA ARG A 73 12.11 7.22 14.57
C ARG A 73 12.44 5.93 13.78
N PRO A 74 13.55 5.22 14.03
CA PRO A 74 13.72 3.90 13.41
C PRO A 74 12.60 2.94 13.86
N ILE A 75 11.92 2.32 12.91
CA ILE A 75 10.81 1.40 13.11
C ILE A 75 11.04 0.18 12.23
N PHE A 76 11.05 -1.00 12.84
CA PHE A 76 11.28 -2.28 12.15
C PHE A 76 10.03 -3.16 12.09
N SER A 77 8.90 -2.66 12.60
CA SER A 77 7.60 -3.34 12.59
C SER A 77 6.66 -2.63 11.61
N PRO A 78 6.17 -3.31 10.56
CA PRO A 78 5.17 -2.75 9.64
C PRO A 78 3.93 -2.22 10.38
N THR A 79 3.46 -2.96 11.37
CA THR A 79 2.31 -2.60 12.20
C THR A 79 2.55 -1.31 12.97
N ASP A 80 3.73 -1.14 13.58
CA ASP A 80 4.05 0.08 14.32
C ASP A 80 4.16 1.28 13.38
N TYR A 81 4.71 1.07 12.18
CA TYR A 81 4.84 2.12 11.17
C TYR A 81 3.47 2.63 10.70
N ILE A 82 2.55 1.71 10.37
CA ILE A 82 1.16 2.05 10.03
C ILE A 82 0.47 2.77 11.19
N GLN A 83 0.62 2.27 12.43
CA GLN A 83 -0.01 2.89 13.59
C GLN A 83 0.49 4.32 13.86
N ILE A 84 1.80 4.53 13.75
CA ILE A 84 2.43 5.83 13.95
C ILE A 84 1.92 6.81 12.89
N LYS A 85 1.97 6.41 11.60
CA LYS A 85 1.42 7.20 10.48
C LYS A 85 -0.06 7.51 10.69
N GLY A 86 -0.87 6.50 11.02
CA GLY A 86 -2.31 6.61 11.20
C GLY A 86 -2.76 7.53 12.34
N ARG A 87 -1.91 7.78 13.34
CA ARG A 87 -2.16 8.80 14.39
C ARG A 87 -1.90 10.21 13.87
N GLY A 88 -0.82 10.39 13.11
CA GLY A 88 -0.47 11.67 12.49
C GLY A 88 -1.39 12.09 11.35
N THR A 89 -2.08 11.17 10.67
CA THR A 89 -2.98 11.48 9.54
C THR A 89 -4.41 11.81 9.96
N ARG A 90 -4.75 11.74 11.25
CA ARG A 90 -6.11 12.01 11.72
C ARG A 90 -6.57 13.43 11.42
N LEU A 91 -7.86 13.54 11.15
CA LEU A 91 -8.55 14.82 11.04
C LEU A 91 -8.47 15.54 12.38
N PHE A 92 -7.90 16.74 12.36
CA PHE A 92 -7.83 17.61 13.52
C PHE A 92 -8.41 18.97 13.18
N THR A 93 -8.96 19.66 14.17
CA THR A 93 -9.42 21.04 14.01
C THR A 93 -8.75 21.91 15.06
N PHE A 94 -7.86 22.77 14.60
CA PHE A 94 -7.20 23.77 15.43
C PHE A 94 -8.26 24.79 15.90
N ARG A 95 -8.36 24.98 17.21
CA ARG A 95 -9.27 25.95 17.83
C ARG A 95 -8.50 26.91 18.70
N TYR A 96 -8.71 28.21 18.47
CA TYR A 96 -8.15 29.27 19.31
C TYR A 96 -9.09 30.48 19.30
N ASN A 97 -9.63 30.84 20.46
CA ASN A 97 -10.70 31.85 20.59
C ASN A 97 -11.85 31.54 19.61
N ASP A 98 -12.26 32.52 18.80
CA ASP A 98 -13.31 32.36 17.77
C ASP A 98 -12.79 31.76 16.45
N SER A 99 -11.49 31.46 16.35
CA SER A 99 -10.88 30.91 15.14
C SER A 99 -10.91 29.38 15.15
N VAL A 100 -11.44 28.81 14.08
CA VAL A 100 -11.52 27.37 13.83
C VAL A 100 -10.86 27.09 12.48
N LEU A 101 -9.80 26.28 12.49
CA LEU A 101 -9.05 25.92 11.29
C LEU A 101 -8.95 24.39 11.20
N PRO A 102 -9.55 23.76 10.17
CA PRO A 102 -9.36 22.33 9.94
C PRO A 102 -7.92 22.08 9.52
N LYS A 103 -7.38 20.94 9.93
CA LYS A 103 -6.10 20.44 9.45
C LYS A 103 -6.26 20.03 7.99
N ASP A 104 -5.50 20.71 7.14
CA ASP A 104 -5.49 20.48 5.69
C ASP A 104 -4.43 19.42 5.32
N LYS A 105 -3.22 19.54 5.88
CA LYS A 105 -2.07 18.69 5.56
C LYS A 105 -1.31 18.27 6.81
N PHE A 106 -0.55 17.19 6.69
CA PHE A 106 0.46 16.79 7.67
C PHE A 106 1.76 16.46 6.92
N TYR A 107 2.88 16.60 7.62
CA TYR A 107 4.19 16.23 7.10
C TYR A 107 4.73 15.10 7.95
N LEU A 108 5.29 14.08 7.30
CA LEU A 108 6.01 13.00 7.93
C LEU A 108 7.50 13.19 7.65
N PHE A 109 8.29 13.47 8.69
CA PHE A 109 9.74 13.54 8.55
C PHE A 109 10.35 12.19 8.90
N ASP A 110 10.90 11.53 7.89
CA ASP A 110 11.54 10.23 8.02
C ASP A 110 13.06 10.34 7.96
N PHE A 111 13.68 10.47 9.14
CA PHE A 111 15.14 10.58 9.28
C PHE A 111 15.86 9.23 9.21
N PHE A 112 15.11 8.12 9.23
CA PHE A 112 15.67 6.77 9.37
C PHE A 112 15.41 5.89 8.14
N ALA A 113 14.95 6.49 7.05
CA ALA A 113 14.62 5.79 5.81
C ALA A 113 13.63 4.62 6.03
N ASN A 114 12.70 4.77 6.98
CA ASN A 114 11.66 3.77 7.22
C ASN A 114 10.79 3.56 5.99
N HIS A 115 10.46 4.64 5.28
CA HIS A 115 9.67 4.60 4.06
C HIS A 115 10.39 3.74 3.00
N GLN A 116 11.64 4.08 2.67
CA GLN A 116 12.45 3.29 1.74
C GLN A 116 12.57 1.82 2.19
N TYR A 117 12.84 1.60 3.48
CA TYR A 117 12.95 0.26 4.05
C TYR A 117 11.67 -0.56 3.84
N PHE A 118 10.49 -0.02 4.16
CA PHE A 118 9.22 -0.74 4.01
C PHE A 118 8.73 -0.83 2.56
N GLU A 119 9.19 0.03 1.67
CA GLU A 119 8.80 0.02 0.26
C GLU A 119 9.67 -0.95 -0.55
N GLU A 120 10.99 -0.90 -0.37
CA GLU A 120 11.97 -1.58 -1.22
C GLU A 120 12.62 -2.81 -0.55
N GLU A 121 13.03 -2.69 0.71
CA GLU A 121 13.92 -3.66 1.36
C GLU A 121 13.19 -4.74 2.18
N PHE A 122 12.04 -4.40 2.77
CA PHE A 122 11.33 -5.27 3.70
C PHE A 122 10.69 -6.47 2.99
N ASN A 123 11.03 -7.67 3.44
CA ASN A 123 10.47 -8.91 2.90
C ASN A 123 9.15 -9.29 3.58
N TYR A 124 8.02 -8.86 3.01
CA TYR A 124 6.67 -9.18 3.52
C TYR A 124 6.30 -10.67 3.48
N LYS A 125 7.08 -11.52 2.79
CA LYS A 125 6.83 -12.97 2.72
C LYS A 125 7.49 -13.74 3.87
N GLU A 126 8.45 -13.14 4.55
CA GLU A 126 9.19 -13.79 5.62
C GLU A 126 8.39 -13.80 6.92
N ARG A 127 8.38 -14.94 7.60
CA ARG A 127 7.79 -15.03 8.93
C ARG A 127 8.77 -14.40 9.92
N LEU A 128 8.40 -13.25 10.48
CA LEU A 128 9.16 -12.63 11.56
C LEU A 128 9.28 -13.65 12.71
N GLU A 129 10.50 -14.08 13.01
CA GLU A 129 10.76 -14.87 14.20
C GLU A 129 10.51 -13.99 15.42
N LEU A 130 9.59 -14.42 16.28
CA LEU A 130 9.43 -13.77 17.57
C LEU A 130 10.77 -13.87 18.31
N PRO A 131 11.26 -12.77 18.92
CA PRO A 131 12.40 -12.85 19.82
C PRO A 131 12.11 -13.96 20.83
N LYS A 132 13.01 -14.96 20.92
CA LYS A 132 12.90 -16.01 21.94
C LYS A 132 12.75 -15.31 23.28
N GLU A 133 11.75 -15.71 24.08
CA GLU A 133 11.56 -15.17 25.42
C GLU A 133 12.88 -15.28 26.19
N GLY A 134 13.59 -14.16 26.29
CA GLY A 134 14.80 -14.11 27.05
C GLY A 134 14.41 -14.20 28.51
N THR A 135 14.89 -15.23 29.22
CA THR A 135 14.97 -15.25 30.68
C THR A 135 16.03 -14.25 31.17
N GLY A 136 15.96 -13.01 30.69
CA GLY A 136 16.84 -11.92 31.06
C GLY A 136 16.40 -11.39 32.40
N LYS A 137 17.16 -11.73 33.45
CA LYS A 137 17.22 -10.89 34.65
C LYS A 137 17.36 -9.45 34.19
N ILE A 138 16.63 -8.53 34.82
CA ILE A 138 16.83 -7.08 34.72
C ILE A 138 18.31 -6.83 34.99
N GLY A 139 19.08 -6.73 33.91
CA GLY A 139 20.51 -6.52 33.93
C GLY A 139 20.73 -5.07 34.27
N ASP A 140 21.56 -4.84 35.29
CA ASP A 140 22.17 -3.55 35.55
C ASP A 140 22.78 -3.07 34.23
N GLY A 141 22.23 -1.99 33.68
CA GLY A 141 22.52 -1.55 32.32
C GLY A 141 23.98 -1.16 32.22
N ASP A 142 24.76 -1.97 31.52
CA ASP A 142 26.13 -1.62 31.14
C ASP A 142 26.09 -0.29 30.36
N GLY A 143 27.05 0.59 30.66
CA GLY A 143 26.99 2.00 30.31
C GLY A 143 26.68 2.24 28.84
N ILE A 144 25.74 3.16 28.58
CA ILE A 144 25.43 3.63 27.22
C ILE A 144 26.73 4.19 26.63
N GLU A 145 27.29 3.53 25.61
CA GLU A 145 28.36 4.10 24.81
C GLU A 145 27.87 5.43 24.23
N THR A 146 28.49 6.53 24.66
CA THR A 146 28.13 7.86 24.17
C THR A 146 28.63 8.00 22.73
N PHE A 147 27.72 7.84 21.78
CA PHE A 147 27.96 8.17 20.38
C PHE A 147 27.95 9.70 20.20
N ALA A 148 29.06 10.25 19.71
CA ALA A 148 29.17 11.66 19.34
C ALA A 148 29.35 11.77 17.83
N TYR A 149 28.31 12.26 17.14
CA TYR A 149 28.38 12.56 15.71
C TYR A 149 29.19 13.85 15.50
N THR A 150 30.27 13.77 14.72
CA THR A 150 31.19 14.89 14.42
C THR A 150 31.12 15.37 12.97
N GLY A 151 30.19 14.84 12.18
CA GLY A 151 29.98 15.25 10.79
C GLY A 151 29.20 16.55 10.65
N ASP A 152 29.18 17.10 9.44
CA ASP A 152 28.32 18.23 9.09
C ASP A 152 26.85 17.80 9.02
N ASP A 153 25.99 18.45 9.81
CA ASP A 153 24.54 18.25 9.85
C ASP A 153 23.87 18.90 8.62
N SER A 154 24.26 18.45 7.43
CA SER A 154 23.78 18.93 6.14
C SER A 154 22.81 17.93 5.54
N ILE A 155 21.62 18.42 5.19
CA ILE A 155 20.63 17.63 4.46
C ILE A 155 21.18 17.40 3.04
N GLN A 156 21.47 16.14 2.70
CA GLN A 156 22.02 15.79 1.39
C GLN A 156 20.95 15.78 0.30
N THR A 157 19.78 15.21 0.61
CA THR A 157 18.63 15.09 -0.28
C THR A 157 17.34 15.33 0.49
N ILE A 158 16.37 15.96 -0.18
CA ILE A 158 14.99 16.06 0.31
C ILE A 158 14.13 15.50 -0.82
N GLU A 159 13.45 14.40 -0.52
CA GLU A 159 12.46 13.79 -1.40
C GLU A 159 11.10 14.00 -0.75
N GLU A 160 10.14 14.49 -1.54
CA GLU A 160 8.77 14.70 -1.10
C GLU A 160 7.87 13.82 -1.96
N GLU A 161 7.11 12.95 -1.29
CA GLU A 161 6.11 12.09 -1.91
C GLU A 161 4.73 12.41 -1.36
N ILE A 162 3.73 12.40 -2.25
CA ILE A 162 2.35 12.70 -1.92
C ILE A 162 1.58 11.39 -1.84
N PHE A 163 1.07 11.10 -0.65
CA PHE A 163 0.17 9.98 -0.41
C PHE A 163 -1.27 10.51 -0.39
N ASP A 164 -1.88 10.64 -1.56
CA ASP A 164 -3.33 10.79 -1.72
C ASP A 164 -3.96 9.41 -1.94
N GLY A 165 -5.29 9.28 -1.87
CA GLY A 165 -5.97 7.98 -1.88
C GLY A 165 -5.68 7.07 -3.09
N GLU A 166 -4.95 7.54 -4.10
CA GLU A 166 -4.45 6.80 -5.25
C GLU A 166 -3.04 6.22 -5.02
N HIS A 167 -2.18 6.94 -4.29
CA HIS A 167 -0.80 6.57 -3.98
C HIS A 167 -0.72 6.03 -2.54
N ILE A 168 -0.89 4.72 -2.41
CA ILE A 168 -0.86 4.01 -1.14
C ILE A 168 0.48 3.28 -1.00
N MET A 169 1.17 3.48 0.13
CA MET A 169 2.43 2.79 0.44
C MET A 169 2.25 1.26 0.42
N ARG A 170 3.29 0.53 0.02
CA ARG A 170 3.27 -0.94 -0.02
C ARG A 170 2.92 -1.56 1.32
N VAL A 171 3.41 -0.97 2.42
CA VAL A 171 3.12 -1.44 3.79
C VAL A 171 1.62 -1.47 4.09
N ASP A 172 0.86 -0.47 3.63
CA ASP A 172 -0.58 -0.39 3.83
C ASP A 172 -1.33 -1.39 2.93
N LYS A 173 -0.88 -1.53 1.66
CA LYS A 173 -1.42 -2.52 0.71
C LYS A 173 -1.27 -3.95 1.24
N GLU A 174 -0.07 -4.29 1.74
CA GLU A 174 0.26 -5.60 2.33
C GLU A 174 -0.56 -5.85 3.60
N ALA A 175 -0.69 -4.86 4.49
CA ALA A 175 -1.51 -5.01 5.69
C ALA A 175 -3.00 -5.19 5.36
N PHE A 176 -3.53 -4.44 4.40
CA PHE A 176 -4.93 -4.51 3.99
C PHE A 176 -5.30 -5.88 3.41
N SER A 177 -4.46 -6.40 2.51
CA SER A 177 -4.66 -7.72 1.89
C SER A 177 -4.46 -8.86 2.89
N LYS A 178 -3.45 -8.79 3.77
CA LYS A 178 -3.24 -9.79 4.83
C LYS A 178 -4.39 -9.85 5.82
N ASN A 179 -4.88 -8.70 6.29
CA ASN A 179 -6.02 -8.66 7.21
C ASN A 179 -7.28 -9.29 6.59
N PHE A 180 -7.49 -9.08 5.28
CA PHE A 180 -8.57 -9.75 4.55
C PHE A 180 -8.37 -11.27 4.52
N GLU A 181 -7.18 -11.75 4.15
CA GLU A 181 -6.88 -13.19 4.10
C GLU A 181 -7.06 -13.86 5.48
N GLU A 182 -6.59 -13.21 6.55
CA GLU A 182 -6.76 -13.70 7.92
C GLU A 182 -8.23 -13.74 8.32
N LYS A 183 -9.00 -12.69 8.01
CA LYS A 183 -10.42 -12.67 8.34
C LYS A 183 -11.22 -13.75 7.61
N ALA A 184 -10.96 -13.92 6.32
CA ALA A 184 -11.60 -14.97 5.53
C ALA A 184 -11.25 -16.38 6.05
N LYS A 185 -9.99 -16.62 6.44
CA LYS A 185 -9.56 -17.88 7.05
C LYS A 185 -10.20 -18.11 8.42
N GLU A 186 -10.28 -17.06 9.25
CA GLU A 186 -10.93 -17.12 10.56
C GLU A 186 -12.41 -17.55 10.42
N ASP A 187 -13.16 -16.90 9.55
CA ASP A 187 -14.58 -17.19 9.33
C ASP A 187 -14.81 -18.62 8.83
N VAL A 188 -13.99 -19.09 7.89
CA VAL A 188 -14.08 -20.47 7.40
C VAL A 188 -13.74 -21.46 8.51
N ASN A 189 -12.71 -21.18 9.34
CA ASN A 189 -12.35 -22.06 10.44
C ASN A 189 -13.40 -22.13 11.56
N GLN A 190 -14.28 -21.12 11.67
CA GLN A 190 -15.36 -21.09 12.66
C GLN A 190 -16.64 -21.76 12.19
N ASN A 191 -16.78 -22.06 10.89
CA ASN A 191 -18.00 -22.62 10.31
C ASN A 191 -17.74 -24.00 9.66
N PRO A 192 -18.26 -25.10 10.23
CA PRO A 192 -18.08 -26.45 9.68
C PRO A 192 -18.50 -26.60 8.21
N ASP A 193 -19.59 -25.96 7.80
CA ASP A 193 -20.09 -26.06 6.42
C ASP A 193 -19.11 -25.42 5.42
N LEU A 194 -18.40 -24.36 5.83
CA LEU A 194 -17.37 -23.72 5.01
C LEU A 194 -16.07 -24.51 4.99
N GLN A 195 -15.77 -25.25 6.06
CA GLN A 195 -14.64 -26.17 6.06
C GLN A 195 -14.87 -27.32 5.09
N GLU A 196 -16.07 -27.92 5.10
CA GLU A 196 -16.46 -28.95 4.13
C GLU A 196 -16.38 -28.42 2.70
N ALA A 197 -16.91 -27.21 2.44
CA ALA A 197 -16.78 -26.56 1.14
C ALA A 197 -15.31 -26.32 0.73
N LEU A 198 -14.42 -26.02 1.68
CA LEU A 198 -12.99 -25.87 1.41
C LEU A 198 -12.33 -27.22 1.07
N GLU A 199 -12.69 -28.30 1.76
CA GLU A 199 -12.20 -29.66 1.50
C GLU A 199 -12.66 -30.18 0.14
N GLU A 200 -13.88 -29.86 -0.28
CA GLU A 200 -14.44 -30.22 -1.58
C GLU A 200 -13.99 -29.29 -2.74
N GLU A 201 -13.16 -28.27 -2.45
CA GLU A 201 -12.80 -27.21 -3.39
C GLU A 201 -14.02 -26.49 -4.01
N ASP A 202 -15.13 -26.36 -3.26
CA ASP A 202 -16.29 -25.57 -3.66
C ASP A 202 -16.05 -24.07 -3.46
N TRP A 203 -15.28 -23.52 -4.40
CA TRP A 203 -14.93 -22.10 -4.45
C TRP A 203 -16.16 -21.19 -4.59
N ASN A 204 -17.27 -21.67 -5.14
CA ASN A 204 -18.46 -20.86 -5.35
C ASN A 204 -19.17 -20.59 -4.02
N THR A 205 -19.30 -21.61 -3.18
CA THR A 205 -19.89 -21.47 -1.84
C THR A 205 -19.04 -20.55 -0.97
N LEU A 206 -17.71 -20.70 -1.00
CA LEU A 206 -16.79 -19.82 -0.30
C LEU A 206 -16.88 -18.36 -0.80
N ALA A 207 -16.91 -18.16 -2.12
CA ALA A 207 -17.05 -16.83 -2.72
C ALA A 207 -18.37 -16.14 -2.33
N ALA A 208 -19.48 -16.88 -2.38
CA ALA A 208 -20.79 -16.37 -1.99
C ALA A 208 -20.81 -15.93 -0.52
N TYR A 209 -20.18 -16.71 0.37
CA TYR A 209 -20.04 -16.35 1.78
C TYR A 209 -19.23 -15.06 1.97
N ILE A 210 -18.06 -14.95 1.32
CA ILE A 210 -17.19 -13.77 1.43
C ILE A 210 -17.91 -12.52 0.95
N MET A 211 -18.60 -12.59 -0.19
CA MET A 211 -19.37 -11.46 -0.72
C MET A 211 -20.49 -11.01 0.23
N ALA A 212 -21.18 -11.93 0.88
CA ALA A 212 -22.30 -11.60 1.77
C ALA A 212 -21.84 -11.10 3.16
N ASN A 213 -20.77 -11.69 3.70
CA ASN A 213 -20.43 -11.54 5.13
C ASN A 213 -19.15 -10.73 5.38
N ILE A 214 -18.25 -10.63 4.41
CA ILE A 214 -16.95 -9.93 4.57
C ILE A 214 -16.91 -8.63 3.77
N PHE A 215 -17.42 -8.64 2.54
CA PHE A 215 -17.38 -7.45 1.68
C PHE A 215 -18.31 -6.33 2.15
N ASP A 216 -17.91 -5.10 1.81
CA ASP A 216 -18.65 -3.84 2.01
C ASP A 216 -19.11 -3.61 3.47
N LYS A 217 -18.41 -4.21 4.44
CA LYS A 217 -18.64 -3.95 5.86
C LYS A 217 -18.00 -2.62 6.28
N PRO A 218 -18.65 -1.83 7.17
CA PRO A 218 -18.27 -0.44 7.45
C PRO A 218 -16.90 -0.28 8.13
N LYS A 219 -16.32 -1.34 8.69
CA LYS A 219 -15.06 -1.26 9.43
C LYS A 219 -13.85 -1.19 8.50
N GLU A 220 -13.66 -2.22 7.69
CA GLU A 220 -12.47 -2.38 6.82
C GLU A 220 -12.81 -2.10 5.34
N PHE A 221 -14.09 -2.24 4.97
CA PHE A 221 -14.63 -1.95 3.65
C PHE A 221 -13.80 -2.62 2.52
N TRP A 222 -13.64 -3.93 2.64
CA TRP A 222 -13.07 -4.76 1.57
C TRP A 222 -14.05 -4.90 0.42
N ASN A 223 -13.52 -4.73 -0.81
CA ASN A 223 -14.21 -5.02 -2.06
C ASN A 223 -13.17 -5.37 -3.13
N LEU A 224 -13.62 -5.83 -4.30
CA LEU A 224 -12.74 -6.29 -5.37
C LEU A 224 -11.79 -5.20 -5.86
N ASP A 225 -12.26 -3.95 -5.99
CA ASP A 225 -11.44 -2.84 -6.50
C ASP A 225 -10.32 -2.47 -5.52
N ARG A 226 -10.61 -2.45 -4.22
CA ARG A 226 -9.61 -2.18 -3.18
C ARG A 226 -8.63 -3.33 -3.03
N LEU A 227 -9.11 -4.58 -3.11
CA LEU A 227 -8.23 -5.75 -3.11
C LEU A 227 -7.34 -5.77 -4.36
N ARG A 228 -7.86 -5.38 -5.52
CA ARG A 228 -7.06 -5.22 -6.75
C ARG A 228 -5.90 -4.26 -6.54
N ASN A 229 -6.17 -3.09 -5.94
CA ASN A 229 -5.13 -2.11 -5.64
C ASN A 229 -4.15 -2.62 -4.56
N ALA A 230 -4.64 -3.36 -3.57
CA ALA A 230 -3.81 -3.92 -2.50
C ALA A 230 -2.89 -5.07 -2.96
N TYR A 231 -3.36 -5.89 -3.90
CA TYR A 231 -2.56 -6.94 -4.53
C TYR A 231 -1.74 -6.46 -5.73
N ASP A 232 -1.84 -5.17 -6.07
CA ASP A 232 -1.14 -4.54 -7.19
C ASP A 232 -1.39 -5.22 -8.55
N VAL A 233 -2.67 -5.52 -8.82
CA VAL A 233 -3.09 -6.25 -10.04
C VAL A 233 -3.56 -5.26 -11.10
N ASP A 234 -2.96 -5.34 -12.29
CA ASP A 234 -3.16 -4.47 -13.45
C ASP A 234 -4.46 -4.73 -14.25
N ARG A 235 -5.37 -5.54 -13.69
CA ARG A 235 -6.61 -5.97 -14.32
C ARG A 235 -7.71 -6.21 -13.30
N ARG A 236 -8.92 -6.48 -13.77
CA ARG A 236 -10.04 -6.85 -12.89
C ARG A 236 -9.75 -8.19 -12.21
N LEU A 237 -10.10 -8.26 -10.93
CA LEU A 237 -10.04 -9.48 -10.13
C LEU A 237 -11.39 -10.17 -10.10
N ASP A 238 -11.35 -11.49 -10.28
CA ASP A 238 -12.50 -12.35 -10.02
C ASP A 238 -12.52 -12.77 -8.54
N ILE A 239 -13.71 -12.86 -7.96
CA ILE A 239 -13.87 -13.32 -6.57
C ILE A 239 -13.34 -14.74 -6.39
N LEU A 240 -13.51 -15.62 -7.38
CA LEU A 240 -13.00 -16.99 -7.30
C LEU A 240 -11.47 -17.03 -7.27
N GLU A 241 -10.80 -16.15 -8.02
CA GLU A 241 -9.34 -16.02 -7.95
C GLU A 241 -8.91 -15.55 -6.55
N VAL A 242 -9.62 -14.56 -5.99
CA VAL A 242 -9.34 -14.04 -4.64
C VAL A 242 -9.49 -15.15 -3.59
N VAL A 243 -10.59 -15.92 -3.63
CA VAL A 243 -10.80 -17.05 -2.70
C VAL A 243 -9.68 -18.09 -2.86
N LYS A 244 -9.36 -18.49 -4.09
CA LYS A 244 -8.27 -19.44 -4.37
C LYS A 244 -6.93 -18.94 -3.85
N LYS A 245 -6.66 -17.63 -3.93
CA LYS A 245 -5.43 -17.03 -3.40
C LYS A 245 -5.39 -17.07 -1.87
N VAL A 246 -6.49 -16.70 -1.22
CA VAL A 246 -6.62 -16.73 0.25
C VAL A 246 -6.31 -18.14 0.78
N PHE A 247 -6.90 -19.16 0.18
CA PHE A 247 -6.77 -20.56 0.61
C PHE A 247 -5.59 -21.31 -0.02
N GLY A 248 -4.67 -20.60 -0.69
CA GLY A 248 -3.39 -21.16 -1.15
C GLY A 248 -3.45 -22.04 -2.40
N LYS A 249 -4.58 -22.08 -3.12
CA LYS A 249 -4.68 -22.76 -4.42
C LYS A 249 -3.90 -22.04 -5.52
N ILE A 250 -3.82 -20.71 -5.44
CA ILE A 250 -2.92 -19.89 -6.28
C ILE A 250 -2.01 -19.05 -5.38
N HIS A 251 -0.76 -18.85 -5.80
CA HIS A 251 0.21 -18.06 -5.03
C HIS A 251 0.28 -16.59 -5.46
N GLN A 252 -0.03 -16.29 -6.71
CA GLN A 252 -0.06 -14.95 -7.28
C GLN A 252 -1.20 -14.82 -8.28
N PHE A 253 -1.73 -13.61 -8.42
CA PHE A 253 -2.65 -13.30 -9.51
C PHE A 253 -1.86 -13.17 -10.81
N LYS A 254 -2.39 -13.74 -11.88
CA LYS A 254 -1.78 -13.55 -13.21
C LYS A 254 -1.93 -12.10 -13.62
N SER A 255 -0.88 -11.51 -14.20
CA SER A 255 -0.98 -10.17 -14.80
C SER A 255 -1.88 -10.18 -16.04
N LYS A 256 -2.30 -9.00 -16.49
CA LYS A 256 -3.00 -8.82 -17.76
C LYS A 256 -2.22 -9.43 -18.93
N SER A 257 -0.89 -9.22 -18.95
CA SER A 257 0.02 -9.76 -19.97
C SER A 257 0.06 -11.28 -19.98
N GLU A 258 0.14 -11.91 -18.80
CA GLU A 258 0.17 -13.38 -18.67
C GLU A 258 -1.14 -14.01 -19.13
N LEU A 259 -2.29 -13.42 -18.78
CA LEU A 259 -3.59 -13.90 -19.24
C LEU A 259 -3.76 -13.76 -20.75
N ILE A 260 -3.28 -12.67 -21.34
CA ILE A 260 -3.28 -12.47 -22.79
C ILE A 260 -2.44 -13.53 -23.48
N GLU A 261 -1.27 -13.87 -22.91
CA GLU A 261 -0.42 -14.93 -23.45
C GLU A 261 -1.09 -16.30 -23.39
N GLU A 262 -1.78 -16.64 -22.29
CA GLU A 262 -2.51 -17.91 -22.18
C GLU A 262 -3.69 -18.01 -23.16
N ASP A 263 -4.40 -16.90 -23.37
CA ASP A 263 -5.47 -16.80 -24.36
C ASP A 263 -4.91 -16.94 -25.79
N PHE A 264 -3.73 -16.36 -26.03
CA PHE A 264 -3.03 -16.45 -27.31
C PHE A 264 -2.56 -17.88 -27.60
N GLU A 265 -1.97 -18.57 -26.64
CA GLU A 265 -1.56 -19.97 -26.80
C GLU A 265 -2.77 -20.90 -27.06
N ARG A 266 -3.91 -20.63 -26.41
CA ARG A 266 -5.17 -21.33 -26.73
C ARG A 266 -5.64 -21.07 -28.16
N PHE A 267 -5.55 -19.83 -28.63
CA PHE A 267 -5.87 -19.48 -30.01
C PHE A 267 -5.01 -20.27 -31.01
N LEU A 268 -3.69 -20.31 -30.79
CA LEU A 268 -2.76 -21.07 -31.65
C LEU A 268 -3.08 -22.57 -31.68
N ALA A 269 -3.42 -23.16 -30.54
CA ALA A 269 -3.77 -24.57 -30.42
C ALA A 269 -5.06 -24.93 -31.19
N ILE A 270 -6.05 -24.03 -31.19
CA ILE A 270 -7.34 -24.23 -31.87
C ILE A 270 -7.19 -24.03 -33.38
N GLU A 271 -6.55 -22.94 -33.79
CA GLU A 271 -6.55 -22.50 -35.19
C GLU A 271 -5.41 -23.07 -36.03
N LYS A 272 -4.42 -23.73 -35.40
CA LYS A 272 -3.28 -24.38 -36.06
C LYS A 272 -2.59 -23.47 -37.08
N VAL A 273 -2.24 -22.29 -36.59
CA VAL A 273 -1.59 -21.23 -37.35
C VAL A 273 -0.19 -21.67 -37.79
N ASP A 274 0.26 -21.19 -38.96
CA ASP A 274 1.65 -21.36 -39.39
C ASP A 274 2.60 -20.63 -38.43
N ALA A 275 3.62 -21.35 -37.95
CA ALA A 275 4.65 -20.82 -37.05
C ALA A 275 5.42 -19.63 -37.65
N SER A 276 5.43 -19.48 -38.98
CA SER A 276 6.05 -18.34 -39.66
C SER A 276 5.42 -16.99 -39.29
N MET A 277 4.13 -16.98 -38.89
CA MET A 277 3.37 -15.77 -38.54
C MET A 277 3.22 -15.54 -37.03
N TYR A 278 3.92 -16.33 -36.21
CA TYR A 278 3.72 -16.34 -34.76
C TYR A 278 3.84 -14.94 -34.14
N TYR A 279 4.86 -14.17 -34.53
CA TYR A 279 5.13 -12.86 -33.97
C TYR A 279 4.06 -11.84 -34.38
N GLU A 280 3.60 -11.88 -35.62
CA GLU A 280 2.58 -10.98 -36.14
C GLU A 280 1.23 -11.22 -35.46
N PHE A 281 0.86 -12.49 -35.25
CA PHE A 281 -0.33 -12.83 -34.48
C PHE A 281 -0.18 -12.37 -33.03
N LYS A 282 0.97 -12.61 -32.39
CA LYS A 282 1.24 -12.18 -31.02
C LYS A 282 1.12 -10.66 -30.89
N THR A 283 1.74 -9.89 -31.78
CA THR A 283 1.66 -8.43 -31.80
C THR A 283 0.22 -7.95 -31.96
N LEU A 284 -0.55 -8.52 -32.89
CA LEU A 284 -1.96 -8.18 -33.07
C LEU A 284 -2.78 -8.49 -31.81
N PHE A 285 -2.60 -9.69 -31.25
CA PHE A 285 -3.37 -10.19 -30.10
C PHE A 285 -3.11 -9.32 -28.85
N HIS A 286 -1.84 -9.09 -28.53
CA HIS A 286 -1.43 -8.22 -27.43
C HIS A 286 -1.89 -6.78 -27.63
N SER A 287 -1.65 -6.20 -28.81
CA SER A 287 -1.98 -4.80 -29.06
C SER A 287 -3.48 -4.52 -28.98
N TYR A 288 -4.29 -5.43 -29.52
CA TYR A 288 -5.75 -5.31 -29.52
C TYR A 288 -6.36 -5.42 -28.10
N LEU A 289 -5.77 -6.24 -27.24
CA LEU A 289 -6.25 -6.46 -25.87
C LEU A 289 -5.69 -5.44 -24.87
N MET A 290 -4.45 -5.01 -25.05
CA MET A 290 -3.80 -4.05 -24.15
C MET A 290 -4.29 -2.62 -24.35
N TYR A 291 -4.50 -2.21 -25.60
CA TYR A 291 -4.70 -0.80 -25.93
C TYR A 291 -6.06 -0.54 -26.55
N GLU A 292 -6.86 0.28 -25.87
CA GLU A 292 -8.22 0.63 -26.32
C GLU A 292 -8.22 1.43 -27.62
N ASP A 293 -7.28 2.37 -27.78
CA ASP A 293 -7.13 3.17 -28.99
C ASP A 293 -6.85 2.31 -30.23
N ILE A 294 -5.98 1.29 -30.09
CA ILE A 294 -5.75 0.31 -31.16
C ILE A 294 -7.03 -0.47 -31.46
N ARG A 295 -7.73 -0.94 -30.43
CA ARG A 295 -8.99 -1.66 -30.58
C ARG A 295 -10.02 -0.86 -31.38
N LEU A 296 -10.20 0.42 -31.04
CA LEU A 296 -11.09 1.34 -31.74
C LEU A 296 -10.74 1.48 -33.23
N VAL A 297 -9.45 1.49 -33.58
CA VAL A 297 -9.03 1.53 -35.00
C VAL A 297 -9.56 0.34 -35.79
N PHE A 298 -9.51 -0.87 -35.22
CA PHE A 298 -10.04 -2.07 -35.85
C PHE A 298 -11.56 -2.07 -35.94
N GLU A 299 -12.25 -1.53 -34.93
CA GLU A 299 -13.72 -1.45 -34.91
C GLU A 299 -14.26 -0.41 -35.90
N GLU A 300 -13.58 0.73 -36.02
CA GLU A 300 -13.94 1.80 -36.96
C GLU A 300 -13.32 1.59 -38.37
N SER A 301 -12.51 0.56 -38.56
CA SER A 301 -11.77 0.29 -39.81
C SER A 301 -10.84 1.43 -40.26
N LYS A 302 -10.28 2.20 -39.32
CA LYS A 302 -9.43 3.39 -39.58
C LYS A 302 -7.93 3.07 -39.58
N PHE A 303 -7.51 2.06 -40.34
CA PHE A 303 -6.12 1.54 -40.32
C PHE A 303 -5.03 2.58 -40.65
N GLY A 304 -5.37 3.69 -41.30
CA GLY A 304 -4.42 4.77 -41.56
C GLY A 304 -3.79 5.37 -40.30
N ALA A 305 -4.44 5.26 -39.14
CA ALA A 305 -3.90 5.72 -37.86
C ALA A 305 -2.72 4.88 -37.33
N LEU A 306 -2.57 3.64 -37.79
CA LEU A 306 -1.51 2.72 -37.31
C LEU A 306 -0.18 2.89 -38.05
N GLY A 307 -0.09 3.77 -39.05
CA GLY A 307 1.06 3.87 -39.94
C GLY A 307 2.39 4.24 -39.27
N SER A 308 2.34 4.82 -38.07
CA SER A 308 3.51 5.21 -37.28
C SER A 308 3.45 4.70 -35.83
N ASP A 309 2.54 3.77 -35.53
CA ASP A 309 2.39 3.27 -34.16
C ASP A 309 3.44 2.21 -33.86
N PRO A 310 4.26 2.36 -32.79
CA PRO A 310 5.29 1.38 -32.46
C PRO A 310 4.73 0.08 -31.86
N ARG A 311 3.45 0.05 -31.45
CA ARG A 311 2.83 -1.12 -30.81
C ARG A 311 2.34 -2.14 -31.83
N ILE A 312 1.94 -1.70 -33.03
CA ILE A 312 1.47 -2.57 -34.10
C ILE A 312 1.83 -2.01 -35.47
N SER A 313 2.47 -2.82 -36.32
CA SER A 313 2.92 -2.37 -37.64
C SER A 313 1.90 -2.71 -38.73
N LEU A 314 1.78 -1.83 -39.73
CA LEU A 314 0.98 -2.13 -40.93
C LEU A 314 1.60 -3.27 -41.77
N GLU A 315 2.88 -3.59 -41.57
CA GLU A 315 3.56 -4.70 -42.24
C GLU A 315 3.12 -6.04 -41.64
N ASP A 316 3.05 -6.13 -40.31
CA ASP A 316 2.55 -7.30 -39.58
C ASP A 316 1.12 -7.63 -40.04
N LEU A 317 0.26 -6.61 -40.15
CA LEU A 317 -1.11 -6.77 -40.64
C LEU A 317 -1.18 -7.23 -42.10
N LYS A 318 -0.23 -6.82 -42.94
CA LYS A 318 -0.18 -7.28 -44.34
C LYS A 318 0.25 -8.75 -44.42
N ILE A 319 1.21 -9.16 -43.59
CA ILE A 319 1.69 -10.56 -43.51
C ILE A 319 0.54 -11.47 -43.06
N LEU A 320 -0.21 -11.09 -42.03
CA LEU A 320 -1.39 -11.83 -41.58
C LEU A 320 -2.48 -11.89 -42.65
N GLY A 321 -2.72 -10.77 -43.33
CA GLY A 321 -3.82 -10.66 -44.29
C GLY A 321 -5.18 -10.52 -43.62
N LYS A 322 -6.17 -10.08 -44.42
CA LYS A 322 -7.48 -9.66 -43.92
C LYS A 322 -8.27 -10.80 -43.24
N GLU A 323 -8.16 -12.01 -43.76
CA GLU A 323 -8.91 -13.18 -43.26
C GLU A 323 -8.45 -13.54 -41.84
N TRP A 324 -7.14 -13.64 -41.63
CA TRP A 324 -6.58 -13.95 -40.31
C TRP A 324 -6.83 -12.84 -39.30
N ILE A 325 -6.69 -11.56 -39.69
CA ILE A 325 -7.02 -10.44 -38.80
C ILE A 325 -8.48 -10.54 -38.32
N GLN A 326 -9.42 -10.76 -39.24
CA GLN A 326 -10.84 -10.89 -38.90
C GLN A 326 -11.08 -12.07 -37.98
N LYS A 327 -10.45 -13.22 -38.27
CA LYS A 327 -10.59 -14.44 -37.48
C LYS A 327 -10.04 -14.28 -36.07
N THR A 328 -8.87 -13.67 -35.91
CA THR A 328 -8.27 -13.36 -34.60
C THR A 328 -9.17 -12.43 -33.78
N ILE A 329 -9.67 -11.35 -34.39
CA ILE A 329 -10.55 -10.41 -33.68
C ILE A 329 -11.88 -11.06 -33.30
N GLN A 330 -12.45 -11.88 -34.18
CA GLN A 330 -13.67 -12.64 -33.87
C GLN A 330 -13.44 -13.62 -32.72
N TYR A 331 -12.31 -14.33 -32.72
CA TYR A 331 -11.92 -15.21 -31.63
C TYR A 331 -11.84 -14.44 -30.31
N ILE A 332 -11.14 -13.31 -30.29
CA ILE A 332 -11.02 -12.45 -29.09
C ILE A 332 -12.40 -11.97 -28.62
N LYS A 333 -13.28 -11.58 -29.55
CA LYS A 333 -14.65 -11.11 -29.24
C LYS A 333 -15.55 -12.23 -28.71
N HIS A 334 -15.36 -13.47 -29.16
CA HIS A 334 -16.16 -14.62 -28.75
C HIS A 334 -15.67 -15.22 -27.42
N ASN A 335 -14.35 -15.30 -27.23
CA ASN A 335 -13.72 -15.81 -26.02
C ASN A 335 -13.37 -14.69 -25.04
N LYS A 336 -14.16 -13.60 -25.04
CA LYS A 336 -13.93 -12.42 -24.18
C LYS A 336 -13.68 -12.86 -22.75
N ASN A 337 -12.44 -12.76 -22.31
CA ASN A 337 -12.12 -12.82 -20.91
C ASN A 337 -12.60 -11.51 -20.27
N PRO A 338 -13.65 -11.51 -19.44
CA PRO A 338 -14.19 -10.29 -18.84
C PRO A 338 -13.17 -9.59 -17.93
N LEU A 339 -12.09 -10.28 -17.57
CA LEU A 339 -11.01 -9.75 -16.75
C LEU A 339 -10.02 -8.88 -17.54
N LEU A 340 -10.00 -8.98 -18.87
CA LEU A 340 -9.02 -8.30 -19.74
C LEU A 340 -9.51 -6.98 -20.35
N MET A 341 -10.81 -6.66 -20.25
CA MET A 341 -11.38 -5.44 -20.80
C MET A 341 -11.99 -4.58 -19.69
N GLU A 342 -11.57 -3.33 -19.60
CA GLU A 342 -12.34 -2.28 -18.94
C GLU A 342 -13.60 -2.03 -19.78
N THR A 343 -14.75 -1.98 -19.11
CA THR A 343 -16.06 -1.74 -19.75
C THR A 343 -16.25 -0.29 -20.11
#